data_AF-A0A7J8X7M2-F1
#
_entry.id   AF-A0A7J8X7M2-F1
#
_cell.length_a   1.000
_cell.length_b   1.000
_cell.length_c   1.000
_cell.angle_alpha   90.00
_cell.angle_beta   90.00
_cell.angle_gamma   90.00
#
_symmetry.space_group_name_H-M   'P 1'
#
loop_
_entity.id
_entity.type
_entity.pdbx_description
1 polymer ?
#
loop_
_entity_poly.entity_id
_entity_poly.type
_entity_poly.pdbx_seq_one_letter_code
_entity_poly.pdbx_strand_id
1 'polypeptide(L)' 'MKDVKLISAGKILENNKTLGECQSPLCSIPGGVTTMHVIVQPPLET' A
#
# COMPACT_ATOMS: atom_id res chain seq x y z
N MET A 1 -1.72 -17.32 3.60
CA MET A 1 -1.34 -16.19 4.47
C MET A 1 -1.11 -14.96 3.60
N LYS A 2 -1.92 -13.93 3.78
CA LYS A 2 -1.65 -12.56 3.30
C LYS A 2 -2.07 -11.66 4.44
N ASP A 3 -1.23 -11.62 5.45
CA ASP A 3 -1.59 -11.02 6.73
C ASP A 3 -1.28 -9.52 6.75
N VAL A 4 -0.82 -8.97 5.62
CA VAL A 4 -0.41 -7.58 5.48
C VAL A 4 -1.06 -6.95 4.25
N LYS A 5 -1.62 -5.76 4.42
CA LYS A 5 -2.14 -4.91 3.35
C LYS A 5 -1.47 -3.54 3.43
N LEU A 6 -0.90 -3.08 2.30
CA LEU A 6 -0.37 -1.72 2.17
C LEU A 6 -1.46 -0.80 1.65
N ILE A 7 -1.54 0.42 2.20
CA ILE A 7 -2.51 1.43 1.80
C ILE A 7 -1.77 2.74 1.49
N SER A 8 -2.02 3.28 0.30
CA SER A 8 -1.55 4.60 -0.13
C SER A 8 -2.70 5.41 -0.71
N ALA A 9 -2.78 6.70 -0.37
CA ALA A 9 -3.82 7.61 -0.86
C ALA A 9 -5.26 7.05 -0.76
N GLY A 10 -5.55 6.29 0.31
CA GLY A 10 -6.86 5.67 0.53
C GLY A 10 -7.15 4.39 -0.28
N LYS A 11 -6.17 3.85 -1.01
CA LYS A 11 -6.29 2.61 -1.80
C LYS A 11 -5.39 1.51 -1.25
N ILE A 12 -5.89 0.27 -1.22
CA ILE A 12 -5.08 -0.92 -0.94
C ILE A 12 -4.23 -1.24 -2.18
N LEU A 13 -2.95 -1.50 -1.98
CA LEU A 13 -2.01 -1.86 -3.05
C LEU A 13 -2.10 -3.36 -3.34
N GLU A 14 -2.02 -3.70 -4.62
CA GLU A 14 -2.00 -5.08 -5.09
C GLU A 14 -0.55 -5.59 -5.18
N ASN A 15 -0.27 -6.79 -4.68
CA ASN A 15 1.10 -7.34 -4.62
C ASN A 15 1.78 -7.54 -5.97
N ASN A 16 1.01 -7.60 -7.06
CA ASN A 16 1.51 -7.79 -8.43
C ASN A 16 1.72 -6.46 -9.18
N LYS A 17 1.53 -5.31 -8.52
CA LYS A 17 1.79 -3.99 -9.09
C LYS A 17 3.05 -3.38 -8.49
N THR A 18 3.76 -2.63 -9.32
CA THR A 18 4.91 -1.80 -8.92
C THR A 18 4.43 -0.51 -8.25
N LEU A 19 5.33 0.14 -7.50
CA LEU A 19 5.02 1.43 -6.87
C LEU A 19 4.73 2.53 -7.89
N GLY A 20 5.32 2.47 -9.09
CA GLY A 20 5.04 3.40 -10.18
C GLY A 20 3.60 3.28 -10.70
N GLU A 21 3.07 2.06 -10.78
CA GLU A 21 1.68 1.80 -11.17
C GLU A 21 0.67 2.20 -10.07
N CYS A 22 1.11 2.23 -8.81
CA CYS A 22 0.30 2.67 -7.67
C CYS A 22 0.46 4.17 -7.35
N GLN A 23 1.32 4.88 -8.07
CA GLN A 23 1.65 6.27 -7.78
C GLN A 23 0.43 7.17 -8.04
N SER A 24 -0.05 7.83 -6.98
CA SER A 24 -1.07 8.86 -7.14
C SER A 24 -0.42 10.15 -7.66
N PRO A 25 -0.97 10.79 -8.71
CA PRO A 25 -0.48 12.07 -9.22
C PRO A 25 -0.44 13.18 -8.16
N LEU A 26 -1.26 13.04 -7.11
CA LEU A 26 -1.40 14.04 -6.05
C LEU A 26 -0.48 13.79 -4.84
N CYS A 27 0.06 12.58 -4.69
CA CYS A 27 0.79 12.18 -3.47
C CYS A 27 2.28 11.90 -3.71
N SER A 28 2.79 12.19 -4.90
CA SER A 28 4.19 11.99 -5.25
C SER A 28 4.89 13.33 -5.44
N ILE A 29 5.61 13.77 -4.42
CA ILE A 29 6.50 14.92 -4.52
C ILE A 29 7.91 14.40 -4.85
N PRO A 30 8.54 14.83 -5.95
CA PRO A 30 9.91 14.44 -6.28
C PRO A 30 10.87 14.76 -5.13
N GLY A 31 11.68 13.78 -4.72
CA GLY A 31 12.58 13.91 -3.57
C GLY A 31 11.89 13.91 -2.20
N GLY A 32 10.56 13.84 -2.16
CA GLY A 32 9.77 13.67 -0.94
C GLY A 32 9.67 12.20 -0.52
N VAL A 33 9.22 11.99 0.72
CA VAL A 33 8.94 10.65 1.26
C VAL A 33 7.46 10.35 1.11
N THR A 34 7.16 9.13 0.64
CA THR A 34 5.78 8.63 0.61
C THR A 34 5.52 7.78 1.85
N THR A 35 4.65 8.26 2.74
CA THR A 35 4.18 7.50 3.89
C THR A 35 2.97 6.65 3.49
N MET A 36 2.97 5.37 3.87
CA MET A 36 1.88 4.43 3.62
C MET A 36 1.35 3.87 4.94
N HIS A 37 0.05 3.54 4.97
CA HIS A 37 -0.53 2.82 6.09
C HIS A 37 -0.37 1.32 5.87
N VAL A 38 -0.11 0.58 6.95
CA VAL A 38 -0.01 -0.87 6.93
C VAL A 38 -1.10 -1.43 7.84
N ILE A 39 -1.89 -2.35 7.31
CA ILE A 39 -2.84 -3.14 8.11
C ILE A 39 -2.29 -4.55 8.24
N VAL A 40 -2.16 -5.02 9.47
CA VAL A 40 -1.88 -6.42 9.78
C VAL A 40 -3.22 -7.10 10.10
N GLN A 41 -3.62 -8.04 9.26
CA GLN A 41 -4.84 -8.81 9.42
C GLN A 41 -4.44 -10.27 9.68
N PRO A 42 -4.47 -10.74 10.94
CA PRO A 42 -4.13 -12.12 11.24
C PRO A 42 -5.06 -13.08 10.50
N PRO A 43 -4.58 -14.30 10.17
CA PRO A 43 -5.41 -15.31 9.54
C PRO A 43 -6.59 -15.66 10.46
N LEU A 44 -7.74 -15.96 9.86
CA LEU A 44 -8.86 -16.48 10.61
C LEU A 44 -8.51 -17.92 10.98
N GLU A 45 -8.18 -18.17 12.25
CA GLU A 45 -8.02 -19.53 12.77
C GLU A 45 -9.34 -20.27 12.50
N THR A 46 -9.26 -21.35 11.72
CA THR A 46 -10.42 -22.18 11.34
C THR A 46 -10.33 -23.53 12.00
#